data_AF-G5JDS3-F1
#
_entry.id   AF-G5JDS3-F1
#
_cell.length_a   1.000
_cell.length_b   1.000
_cell.length_c   1.000
_cell.angle_alpha   90.00
_cell.angle_beta   90.00
_cell.angle_gamma   90.00
#
_symmetry.space_group_name_H-M   'P 1'
#
loop_
_entity.id
_entity.type
_entity.pdbx_description
1 polymer ?
#
loop_
_entity_poly.entity_id
_entity_poly.type
_entity_poly.pdbx_seq_one_letter_code
_entity_poly.pdbx_strand_id
1 'polypeptide(L)'
;MDVFTGNRHTPLSERTISHIVHQAGLLAGFDFPVHAHLLRHACGYYLANKGVDTRIIQDYLGHANIQNTVRYTQLSSARFEGLWN
;
A
#
# COMPACT_ATOMS: atom_id res chain seq x y z
N MET A 1 14.15 -14.44 -15.89
CA MET A 1 14.54 -14.79 -14.51
C MET A 1 13.54 -14.13 -13.59
N ASP A 2 12.89 -14.88 -12.71
CA ASP A 2 11.94 -14.32 -11.76
C ASP A 2 12.67 -13.65 -10.60
N VAL A 3 12.19 -12.48 -10.18
CA VAL A 3 12.80 -11.70 -9.07
C VAL A 3 12.56 -12.39 -7.73
N PHE A 4 11.40 -13.03 -7.54
CA PHE A 4 11.05 -13.75 -6.32
C PHE A 4 10.76 -15.22 -6.63
N THR A 5 11.50 -16.12 -5.99
CA THR A 5 11.38 -17.56 -6.18
C THR A 5 11.12 -18.27 -4.85
N GLY A 6 10.36 -19.36 -4.90
CA GLY A 6 10.19 -20.26 -3.76
C GLY A 6 11.34 -21.25 -3.65
N ASN A 7 11.30 -22.11 -2.62
CA ASN A 7 12.36 -23.10 -2.33
C ASN A 7 12.67 -24.07 -3.49
N ARG A 8 11.76 -24.21 -4.45
CA ARG A 8 11.93 -25.02 -5.66
C ARG A 8 12.48 -24.24 -6.86
N HIS A 9 12.96 -23.02 -6.67
CA HIS A 9 13.40 -22.09 -7.73
C HIS A 9 12.31 -21.77 -8.77
N THR A 10 11.05 -21.99 -8.42
CA THR A 10 9.89 -21.59 -9.23
C THR A 10 9.38 -20.23 -8.78
N PRO A 11 8.68 -19.46 -9.64
CA PRO A 11 8.02 -18.23 -9.24
C PRO A 11 7.15 -18.44 -7.98
N LEU A 12 7.11 -17.43 -7.10
CA LEU A 12 6.17 -17.44 -5.99
C LEU A 12 4.73 -17.36 -6.51
N SER A 13 3.86 -18.21 -5.96
CA SER A 13 2.42 -18.11 -6.22
C SER A 13 1.79 -17.00 -5.37
N GLU A 14 0.69 -16.44 -5.85
CA GLU A 14 -0.10 -15.47 -5.11
C GLU A 14 -0.55 -16.01 -3.74
N ARG A 15 -0.91 -17.30 -3.67
CA ARG A 15 -1.28 -17.97 -2.41
C ARG A 15 -0.14 -17.94 -1.40
N THR A 16 1.09 -18.20 -1.85
CA THR A 16 2.27 -18.15 -0.97
C THR A 16 2.52 -16.73 -0.47
N ILE A 17 2.41 -15.73 -1.35
CA ILE A 17 2.56 -14.31 -0.96
C ILE A 17 1.48 -13.93 0.07
N SER A 18 0.23 -14.28 -0.18
CA SER A 18 -0.89 -14.03 0.75
C SER A 18 -0.63 -14.66 2.12
N HIS A 19 -0.16 -15.91 2.15
CA HIS A 19 0.21 -16.58 3.39
C HIS A 19 1.35 -15.87 4.12
N ILE A 20 2.42 -15.47 3.42
CA ILE A 20 3.56 -14.74 4.01
C ILE A 20 3.08 -13.44 4.65
N VAL A 21 2.29 -12.64 3.93
CA VAL A 21 1.80 -11.35 4.44
C VAL A 21 0.86 -11.54 5.63
N HIS A 22 -0.02 -12.54 5.59
CA HIS A 22 -0.89 -12.86 6.71
C HIS A 22 -0.10 -13.25 7.96
N GLN A 23 0.89 -14.14 7.83
CA GLN A 23 1.76 -14.53 8.95
C GLN A 23 2.54 -13.34 9.51
N ALA A 24 3.05 -12.46 8.64
CA ALA A 24 3.70 -11.23 9.10
C ALA A 24 2.75 -10.34 9.92
N GLY A 25 1.47 -10.28 9.54
CA GLY A 25 0.44 -9.57 10.32
C GLY A 25 0.24 -10.14 11.72
N LEU A 26 0.17 -11.47 11.83
CA LEU A 26 0.05 -12.15 13.14
C LEU A 26 1.28 -11.90 14.01
N LEU A 27 2.48 -12.01 13.44
CA LEU A 27 3.74 -11.76 14.15
C LEU A 27 3.89 -10.30 14.60
N ALA A 28 3.33 -9.36 13.85
CA ALA A 28 3.28 -7.94 14.21
C ALA A 28 2.20 -7.63 15.26
N GLY A 29 1.38 -8.60 15.67
CA GLY A 29 0.36 -8.44 16.70
C GLY A 29 -0.91 -7.72 16.23
N PHE A 30 -1.18 -7.67 14.93
CA PHE A 30 -2.45 -7.12 14.43
C PHE A 30 -3.61 -8.05 14.78
N ASP A 31 -4.71 -7.46 15.24
CA ASP A 31 -5.97 -8.12 15.58
C ASP A 31 -6.90 -8.34 14.36
N PHE A 32 -6.45 -7.90 13.17
CA PHE A 32 -7.14 -8.07 11.90
C PHE A 32 -6.25 -8.75 10.84
N PRO A 33 -6.85 -9.42 9.83
CA PRO A 33 -6.09 -10.11 8.79
C PRO A 33 -5.37 -9.13 7.86
N VAL A 34 -4.04 -9.11 7.93
CA VAL A 34 -3.19 -8.35 7.01
C VAL A 34 -3.04 -9.09 5.68
N HIS A 35 -3.18 -8.38 4.57
CA HIS A 35 -3.02 -8.89 3.21
C HIS A 35 -2.37 -7.85 2.30
N ALA A 36 -1.86 -8.28 1.13
CA ALA A 36 -1.04 -7.42 0.26
C ALA A 36 -1.73 -6.12 -0.18
N HIS A 37 -3.04 -6.16 -0.43
CA HIS A 37 -3.80 -4.95 -0.80
C HIS A 37 -3.90 -3.94 0.35
N LEU A 38 -3.99 -4.41 1.60
CA LEU A 38 -3.99 -3.54 2.77
C LEU A 38 -2.66 -2.80 2.91
N LEU A 39 -1.53 -3.47 2.64
CA LEU A 39 -0.21 -2.82 2.61
C LEU A 39 -0.14 -1.74 1.53
N ARG A 40 -0.74 -1.97 0.35
CA ARG A 40 -0.85 -0.95 -0.70
C ARG A 40 -1.64 0.27 -0.21
N HIS A 41 -2.77 0.05 0.46
CA HIS A 41 -3.54 1.14 1.05
C HIS A 41 -2.75 1.90 2.11
N ALA A 42 -2.08 1.20 3.03
CA ALA A 42 -1.26 1.82 4.07
C ALA A 42 -0.19 2.73 3.46
N CYS A 43 0.48 2.28 2.39
CA CYS A 43 1.42 3.10 1.63
C CYS A 43 0.76 4.36 1.03
N GLY A 44 -0.41 4.23 0.41
CA GLY A 44 -1.16 5.37 -0.13
C GLY A 44 -1.54 6.40 0.93
N TYR A 45 -2.07 5.95 2.08
CA TYR A 45 -2.38 6.85 3.21
C TYR A 45 -1.12 7.51 3.78
N TYR A 46 -0.02 6.76 3.93
CA TYR A 46 1.25 7.31 4.40
C TYR A 46 1.78 8.43 3.50
N LEU A 47 1.78 8.23 2.18
CA LEU A 47 2.23 9.23 1.22
C LEU A 47 1.30 10.46 1.20
N ALA A 48 -0.02 10.26 1.27
CA ALA A 48 -0.98 11.37 1.33
C ALA A 48 -0.83 12.19 2.62
N ASN A 49 -0.57 11.54 3.77
CA ASN A 49 -0.31 12.21 5.05
C ASN A 49 1.01 12.99 5.06
N LYS A 50 1.99 12.54 4.25
CA LYS A 50 3.25 13.26 4.02
C LYS A 50 3.11 14.47 3.09
N GLY A 51 1.90 14.74 2.56
CA GLY A 51 1.66 15.84 1.62
C GLY A 51 2.17 15.57 0.20
N VAL A 52 2.43 14.31 -0.15
CA VAL A 52 2.83 13.95 -1.53
C VAL A 52 1.68 14.21 -2.48
N ASP A 53 1.97 14.79 -3.64
CA ASP A 53 0.98 15.09 -4.66
C ASP A 53 0.17 13.84 -5.06
N THR A 54 -1.14 14.04 -5.27
CA THR A 54 -2.08 12.94 -5.50
C THR A 54 -1.84 12.23 -6.83
N ARG A 55 -1.38 12.94 -7.87
CA ARG A 55 -1.05 12.33 -9.16
C ARG A 55 0.23 11.51 -9.07
N ILE A 56 1.22 11.99 -8.32
CA ILE A 56 2.44 11.20 -8.03
C ILE A 56 2.09 9.89 -7.32
N ILE A 57 1.21 9.93 -6.30
CA ILE A 57 0.76 8.72 -5.61
C ILE A 57 -0.01 7.80 -6.58
N GLN A 58 -0.85 8.36 -7.46
CA GLN A 58 -1.61 7.58 -8.44
C GLN A 58 -0.68 6.80 -9.38
N ASP A 59 0.33 7.47 -9.93
CA ASP A 59 1.27 6.87 -10.88
C ASP A 59 2.15 5.83 -10.18
N TYR A 60 2.65 6.14 -8.98
CA TYR A 60 3.45 5.22 -8.18
C TYR A 60 2.68 3.94 -7.79
N LEU A 61 1.42 4.09 -7.42
CA LEU A 61 0.53 2.97 -7.12
C LEU A 61 -0.20 2.45 -8.35
N GLY A 62 0.15 2.86 -9.58
CA GLY A 62 -0.45 2.34 -10.82
C GLY A 62 -1.97 2.30 -10.83
N HIS A 63 -2.65 3.29 -10.21
CA HIS A 63 -4.10 3.32 -10.13
C HIS A 63 -4.70 3.88 -11.43
N ALA A 64 -5.40 3.02 -12.18
CA ALA A 64 -6.09 3.43 -13.41
C ALA A 64 -7.17 4.49 -13.16
N ASN A 65 -7.86 4.42 -12.00
CA ASN A 65 -8.85 5.39 -11.59
C ASN A 65 -8.32 6.23 -10.43
N ILE A 66 -8.23 7.55 -10.64
CA ILE A 66 -7.78 8.53 -9.63
C ILE A 66 -8.63 8.51 -8.35
N GLN A 67 -9.89 8.08 -8.43
CA GLN A 67 -10.76 7.93 -7.26
C GLN A 67 -10.21 6.94 -6.22
N ASN A 68 -9.44 5.93 -6.66
CA ASN A 68 -8.78 4.99 -5.75
C ASN A 68 -7.69 5.67 -4.91
N THR A 69 -7.05 6.72 -5.45
CA THR A 69 -6.00 7.48 -4.78
C THR A 69 -6.55 8.65 -3.98
N VAL A 70 -7.57 9.35 -4.49
CA VAL A 70 -8.22 10.49 -3.80
C VAL A 70 -8.76 10.08 -2.44
N ARG A 71 -9.19 8.83 -2.25
CA ARG A 71 -9.60 8.33 -0.94
C ARG A 71 -8.50 8.52 0.13
N TYR A 72 -7.21 8.40 -0.23
CA TYR A 72 -6.12 8.56 0.73
C TYR A 72 -5.98 9.98 1.26
N THR A 73 -6.35 10.99 0.46
CA THR A 73 -6.22 12.40 0.85
C THR A 73 -7.33 12.88 1.77
N GLN A 74 -8.42 12.11 1.91
CA GLN A 74 -9.51 12.41 2.84
C GLN A 74 -9.07 12.33 4.31
N LEU A 75 -8.06 11.51 4.61
CA LEU A 75 -7.53 11.33 5.96
C LEU A 75 -6.24 12.12 6.22
N SER A 76 -5.78 12.94 5.26
CA SER A 76 -4.58 13.77 5.42
C SER A 76 -4.86 14.95 6.34
N SER A 77 -4.27 14.93 7.54
CA SER A 77 -4.40 16.01 8.53
C SER A 77 -3.77 17.32 8.06
N ALA A 78 -2.73 17.23 7.23
CA ALA A 78 -2.00 18.38 6.69
C ALA A 78 -2.62 18.97 5.42
N ARG A 79 -3.81 18.52 5.01
CA ARG A 79 -4.41 18.87 3.69
C ARG A 79 -4.51 20.37 3.42
N PHE A 80 -4.68 21.18 4.45
CA PHE A 80 -4.83 22.64 4.34
C PHE A 80 -3.63 23.41 4.89
N GLU A 81 -2.59 22.73 5.38
CA GLU A 81 -1.38 23.38 5.87
C GLU A 81 -0.71 24.13 4.72
N GLY A 82 -0.45 25.43 4.93
CA GLY A 82 0.18 26.29 3.92
C GLY A 82 -0.71 26.74 2.76
N LEU A 83 -2.02 26.48 2.79
CA LEU A 83 -2.93 26.87 1.69
C LEU A 83 -2.99 28.39 1.47
N TRP A 84 -2.80 29.18 2.53
CA TRP A 84 -2.96 30.64 2.52
C TRP A 84 -1.69 31.39 2.87
N ASN A 85 -0.55 30.69 2.93
CA ASN A 85 0.76 31.30 3.23
C ASN A 85 1.39 31.89 1.97
#